data_AF-A0AAV0BMB7-F1
#
_entry.id   AF-A0AAV0BMB7-F1
#
_cell.length_a   1.000
_cell.length_b   1.000
_cell.length_c   1.000
_cell.angle_alpha   90.00
_cell.angle_beta   90.00
_cell.angle_gamma   90.00
#
_symmetry.space_group_name_H-M   'P 1'
#
loop_
_entity.id
_entity.type
_entity.pdbx_description
1 polymer ?
#
loop_
_entity_poly.entity_id
_entity_poly.type
_entity_poly.pdbx_seq_one_letter_code
_entity_poly.pdbx_strand_id
1 'polypeptide(L)'
;AQPIVEIDRVVSLEFGKVAGILHQKLHLDGQPRRPMNTFMIFSHHPRVAIQAIDTSLKNTEVSKRLDQIRNKLPAKDKLHYLELAKSHKDEFQKKFPNYVYRRKLNNTGKRWSSTSQQKMKA
;
A
#
# COMPACT_ATOMS: atom_id res chain seq x y z
N ALA A 1 -26.97 -11.76 10.91
CA ALA A 1 -26.16 -12.22 9.77
C ALA A 1 -26.12 -11.10 8.74
N GLN A 2 -24.94 -10.53 8.47
CA GLN A 2 -24.78 -9.50 7.42
C GLN A 2 -24.45 -10.23 6.10
N PRO A 3 -25.30 -10.11 5.05
CA PRO A 3 -25.24 -10.96 3.87
C PRO A 3 -24.34 -10.40 2.76
N ILE A 4 -23.63 -11.33 2.10
CA ILE A 4 -23.18 -11.34 0.69
C ILE A 4 -22.78 -9.97 0.13
N VAL A 5 -21.50 -9.64 0.24
CA VAL A 5 -20.87 -8.59 -0.58
C VAL A 5 -20.74 -9.07 -2.02
N GLU A 6 -21.71 -8.71 -2.86
CA GLU A 6 -21.52 -8.69 -4.31
C GLU A 6 -20.38 -7.72 -4.64
N ILE A 7 -19.22 -8.27 -4.97
CA ILE A 7 -17.98 -7.55 -5.26
C ILE A 7 -17.98 -6.96 -6.69
N ASP A 8 -19.14 -6.78 -7.31
CA ASP A 8 -19.25 -6.41 -8.73
C ASP A 8 -20.01 -5.10 -9.01
N ARG A 9 -20.54 -4.37 -8.01
CA ARG A 9 -21.37 -3.17 -8.28
C ARG A 9 -21.15 -1.91 -7.43
N VAL A 10 -20.11 -1.81 -6.61
CA VAL A 10 -19.93 -0.66 -5.69
C VAL A 10 -18.72 0.24 -6.02
N VAL A 11 -18.00 0.02 -7.13
CA VAL A 11 -16.66 0.61 -7.29
C VAL A 11 -16.63 2.14 -7.56
N SER A 12 -17.71 2.81 -7.96
CA SER A 12 -17.51 4.10 -8.63
C SER A 12 -17.79 5.40 -7.84
N LEU A 13 -18.30 5.38 -6.60
CA LEU A 13 -18.73 6.65 -5.94
C LEU A 13 -18.08 6.98 -4.58
N GLU A 14 -17.73 6.01 -3.75
CA GLU A 14 -17.18 6.29 -2.40
C GLU A 14 -15.67 6.02 -2.27
N PHE A 15 -15.06 5.31 -3.23
CA PHE A 15 -13.67 4.90 -3.15
C PHE A 15 -12.63 6.02 -3.42
N GLY A 16 -13.09 7.23 -3.76
CA GLY A 16 -12.25 8.39 -4.07
C GLY A 16 -12.10 9.42 -2.94
N LYS A 17 -12.89 9.30 -1.85
CA LYS A 17 -12.81 10.18 -0.68
C LYS A 17 -12.17 9.47 0.51
N VAL A 18 -10.92 9.06 0.37
CA VAL A 18 -10.17 8.56 1.51
C VAL A 18 -9.77 9.77 2.38
N ALA A 19 -10.60 10.06 3.38
CA ALA A 19 -10.36 11.15 4.32
C ALA A 19 -8.97 11.00 4.97
N GLY A 20 -8.14 12.03 4.87
CA GLY A 20 -6.82 12.05 5.49
C GLY A 20 -5.66 11.42 4.70
N ILE A 21 -5.83 11.04 3.42
CA ILE A 21 -4.67 10.65 2.57
C ILE A 21 -3.62 11.76 2.55
N LEU A 22 -4.05 13.02 2.44
CA LEU A 22 -3.12 14.16 2.40
C LEU A 22 -2.44 14.42 3.74
N HIS A 23 -2.92 13.82 4.84
CA HIS A 23 -2.34 14.03 6.16
C HIS A 23 -1.04 13.22 6.32
N GLN A 24 0.07 13.85 5.93
CA GLN A 24 1.40 13.28 6.08
C GLN A 24 1.82 13.20 7.55
N LYS A 25 1.73 12.00 8.14
CA LYS A 25 2.25 11.74 9.49
C LYS A 25 3.78 11.75 9.50
N LEU A 26 4.36 12.28 10.58
CA LEU A 26 5.79 12.21 10.85
C LEU A 26 6.14 10.88 11.56
N HIS A 27 7.41 10.50 11.48
CA HIS A 27 8.01 9.49 12.35
C HIS A 27 8.24 10.09 13.75
N LEU A 28 8.54 9.23 14.73
CA LEU A 28 8.95 9.68 16.08
C LEU A 28 10.17 10.60 16.01
N ASP A 29 11.08 10.32 15.07
CA ASP A 29 12.29 11.11 14.79
C ASP A 29 12.01 12.45 14.06
N GLY A 30 10.74 12.86 13.94
CA GLY A 30 10.32 14.09 13.24
C GLY A 30 10.40 14.04 11.72
N GLN A 31 11.07 13.04 11.13
CA GLN A 31 11.15 12.88 9.68
C GLN A 31 9.77 12.55 9.08
N PRO A 32 9.38 13.16 7.95
CA PRO A 32 8.10 12.84 7.34
C PRO A 32 8.10 11.42 6.77
N ARG A 33 6.98 10.71 6.95
CA ARG A 33 6.77 9.42 6.26
C ARG A 33 6.73 9.66 4.75
N ARG A 34 6.90 8.61 3.95
CA ARG A 34 6.79 8.75 2.49
C ARG A 34 5.36 9.06 2.05
N PRO A 35 5.16 9.80 0.95
CA PRO A 35 3.86 9.92 0.34
C PRO A 35 3.42 8.56 -0.20
N MET A 36 2.14 8.24 -0.09
CA MET A 36 1.59 6.98 -0.57
C MET A 36 1.56 6.93 -2.10
N ASN A 37 2.00 5.81 -2.67
CA ASN A 37 1.88 5.58 -4.11
C ASN A 37 0.43 5.19 -4.50
N THR A 38 0.16 5.07 -5.79
CA THR A 38 -1.16 4.70 -6.34
C THR A 38 -1.75 3.45 -5.72
N PHE A 39 -0.95 2.40 -5.52
CA PHE A 39 -1.43 1.15 -4.91
C PHE A 39 -1.72 1.30 -3.42
N MET A 40 -0.89 2.04 -2.68
CA MET A 40 -1.10 2.29 -1.25
C MET A 40 -2.37 3.14 -1.01
N ILE A 41 -2.66 4.09 -1.90
CA ILE A 41 -3.91 4.85 -1.90
C ILE A 41 -5.11 3.94 -2.19
N PHE A 42 -5.06 3.18 -3.29
CA PHE A 42 -6.13 2.26 -3.69
C PHE A 42 -6.43 1.21 -2.62
N SER A 43 -5.40 0.59 -2.06
CA SER A 43 -5.54 -0.58 -1.19
C SER A 43 -6.09 -0.27 0.20
N HIS A 44 -6.23 0.99 0.60
CA HIS A 44 -6.65 1.36 1.96
C HIS A 44 -8.01 0.76 2.34
N HIS A 45 -9.05 0.99 1.54
CA HIS A 45 -10.40 0.47 1.83
C HIS A 45 -10.56 -1.02 1.54
N PRO A 46 -10.17 -1.55 0.37
CA PRO A 46 -10.36 -2.96 0.07
C PRO A 46 -9.59 -3.87 1.03
N ARG A 47 -8.44 -3.41 1.57
CA ARG A 47 -7.69 -4.16 2.60
C ARG A 47 -8.49 -4.31 3.88
N VAL A 48 -9.07 -3.23 4.39
CA VAL A 48 -9.91 -3.26 5.61
C VAL A 48 -11.11 -4.17 5.40
N ALA A 49 -11.75 -4.12 4.22
CA ALA A 49 -12.85 -5.02 3.89
C ALA A 49 -12.43 -6.50 3.87
N ILE A 50 -11.30 -6.83 3.22
CA ILE A 50 -10.79 -8.21 3.18
C ILE A 50 -10.43 -8.71 4.59
N GLN A 51 -9.79 -7.87 5.40
CA GLN A 51 -9.42 -8.22 6.78
C GLN A 51 -10.61 -8.33 7.72
N ALA A 52 -11.68 -7.56 7.49
CA ALA A 52 -12.92 -7.67 8.26
C ALA A 52 -13.66 -8.98 7.98
N ILE A 53 -13.56 -9.49 6.75
CA ILE A 53 -14.15 -10.79 6.36
C ILE A 53 -13.35 -11.94 6.96
N ASP A 54 -12.02 -11.88 6.92
CA ASP A 54 -11.16 -12.91 7.45
C ASP A 54 -9.92 -12.29 8.12
N THR A 55 -9.99 -12.21 9.45
CA THR A 55 -8.95 -11.65 10.31
C THR A 55 -7.74 -12.57 10.46
N SER A 56 -7.85 -13.84 10.08
CA SER A 56 -6.77 -14.85 10.15
C SER A 56 -5.84 -14.80 8.92
N LEU A 57 -6.26 -14.12 7.85
CA LEU A 57 -5.47 -14.04 6.63
C LEU A 57 -4.12 -13.38 6.84
N LYS A 58 -3.09 -14.07 6.35
CA LYS A 58 -1.74 -13.52 6.25
C LYS A 58 -1.74 -12.32 5.29
N ASN A 59 -1.00 -11.28 5.65
CA ASN A 59 -0.86 -10.06 4.84
C ASN A 59 -0.37 -10.33 3.40
N THR A 60 0.40 -11.41 3.21
CA THR A 60 0.84 -11.87 1.89
C THR A 60 -0.34 -12.23 0.98
N GLU A 61 -1.36 -12.88 1.52
CA GLU A 61 -2.53 -13.31 0.78
C GLU A 61 -3.48 -12.14 0.51
N VAL A 62 -3.66 -11.26 1.50
CA VAL A 62 -4.40 -10.01 1.33
C VAL A 62 -3.81 -9.18 0.19
N SER A 63 -2.47 -9.08 0.12
CA SER A 63 -1.79 -8.32 -0.94
C SER A 63 -2.04 -8.90 -2.33
N LYS A 64 -2.02 -10.24 -2.49
CA LYS A 64 -2.34 -10.89 -3.77
C LYS A 64 -3.78 -10.60 -4.22
N ARG A 65 -4.75 -10.68 -3.31
CA ARG A 65 -6.16 -10.35 -3.62
C ARG A 65 -6.32 -8.90 -4.06
N LEU A 66 -5.63 -7.98 -3.38
CA LEU A 66 -5.63 -6.56 -3.75
C LEU A 66 -5.04 -6.31 -5.13
N ASP A 67 -3.96 -7.00 -5.49
CA ASP A 67 -3.35 -6.89 -6.83
C ASP A 67 -4.31 -7.37 -7.92
N GLN A 68 -5.05 -8.46 -7.67
CA GLN A 68 -6.09 -8.95 -8.59
C GLN A 68 -7.21 -7.93 -8.77
N ILE A 69 -7.70 -7.32 -7.68
CA ILE A 69 -8.75 -6.28 -7.74
C ILE A 69 -8.24 -5.08 -8.54
N ARG A 70 -7.02 -4.60 -8.26
CA ARG A 70 -6.42 -3.48 -9.00
C ARG A 70 -6.33 -3.75 -10.50
N ASN A 71 -5.95 -4.97 -10.90
CA ASN A 71 -5.83 -5.32 -12.30
C ASN A 71 -7.19 -5.31 -13.01
N LYS A 72 -8.25 -5.71 -12.32
CA LYS A 72 -9.64 -5.69 -12.81
C LYS A 72 -10.30 -4.32 -12.81
N LEU A 73 -9.70 -3.30 -12.18
CA LEU A 73 -10.28 -1.96 -12.16
C LEU A 73 -10.43 -1.36 -13.58
N PRO A 74 -11.52 -0.62 -13.84
CA PRO A 74 -11.67 0.21 -15.03
C PRO A 74 -10.52 1.20 -15.21
N ALA A 75 -10.24 1.58 -16.45
CA ALA A 75 -9.19 2.56 -16.78
C ALA A 75 -9.44 3.92 -16.10
N LYS A 76 -10.69 4.36 -16.03
CA LYS A 76 -11.08 5.62 -15.37
C LYS A 76 -10.67 5.66 -13.89
N ASP A 77 -10.91 4.57 -13.16
CA ASP A 77 -10.60 4.49 -11.74
C ASP A 77 -9.09 4.37 -11.51
N LYS A 78 -8.39 3.61 -12.36
CA LYS A 78 -6.92 3.56 -12.35
C LYS A 78 -6.31 4.95 -12.55
N LEU A 79 -6.84 5.74 -13.47
CA LEU A 79 -6.39 7.12 -13.72
C LEU A 79 -6.65 8.02 -12.51
N HIS A 80 -7.84 7.93 -11.89
CA HIS A 80 -8.17 8.68 -10.70
C HIS A 80 -7.15 8.46 -9.56
N TYR A 81 -6.80 7.21 -9.26
CA TYR A 81 -5.80 6.92 -8.23
C TYR A 81 -4.38 7.35 -8.61
N LEU A 82 -4.06 7.34 -9.91
CA LEU A 82 -2.77 7.83 -10.40
C LEU A 82 -2.66 9.34 -10.20
N GLU A 83 -3.70 10.09 -10.52
CA GLU A 83 -3.78 11.54 -10.31
C GLU A 83 -3.70 11.91 -8.82
N LEU A 84 -4.44 11.18 -7.96
CA LEU A 84 -4.35 11.37 -6.50
C LEU A 84 -2.93 11.12 -5.98
N ALA A 85 -2.26 10.05 -6.44
CA ALA A 85 -0.90 9.75 -6.04
C ALA A 85 0.09 10.84 -6.49
N LYS A 86 -0.12 11.38 -7.70
CA LYS A 86 0.68 12.48 -8.22
C LYS A 86 0.48 13.74 -7.36
N SER A 87 -0.77 14.16 -7.14
CA SER A 87 -1.09 15.30 -6.30
C SER A 87 -0.49 15.18 -4.90
N HIS A 88 -0.57 13.99 -4.30
CA HIS A 88 -0.05 13.75 -2.96
C HIS A 88 1.49 13.81 -2.92
N LYS A 89 2.16 13.29 -3.95
CA LYS A 89 3.61 13.44 -4.10
C LYS A 89 4.02 14.91 -4.26
N ASP A 90 3.30 15.67 -5.08
CA ASP A 90 3.61 17.07 -5.35
C ASP A 90 3.41 17.93 -4.09
N GLU A 91 2.33 17.71 -3.34
CA GLU A 91 2.10 18.36 -2.03
C GLU A 91 3.20 18.00 -1.03
N PHE A 92 3.60 16.74 -0.98
CA PHE A 92 4.69 16.28 -0.12
C PHE A 92 6.01 16.99 -0.44
N GLN A 93 6.36 17.11 -1.72
CA GLN A 93 7.57 17.81 -2.16
C GLN A 93 7.51 19.30 -1.82
N LYS A 94 6.36 19.94 -1.98
CA LYS A 94 6.15 21.34 -1.59
C LYS A 94 6.32 21.55 -0.08
N LYS A 95 5.80 20.63 0.74
CA LYS A 95 5.87 20.71 2.21
C LYS A 95 7.25 20.35 2.77
N PHE A 96 7.95 19.43 2.11
CA PHE A 96 9.26 18.94 2.53
C PHE A 96 10.29 19.04 1.39
N PRO A 97 10.69 20.26 0.98
CA PRO A 97 11.61 20.46 -0.15
C PRO A 97 12.99 19.84 0.09
N ASN A 98 13.42 19.74 1.35
CA ASN A 98 14.70 19.16 1.76
C ASN A 98 14.61 17.65 2.02
N TYR A 99 13.48 17.00 1.75
CA TYR A 99 13.33 15.57 1.99
C TYR A 99 14.17 14.76 1.01
N VAL A 100 15.08 13.95 1.57
CA VAL A 100 15.84 12.96 0.81
C VAL A 100 15.56 11.58 1.38
N TYR A 101 15.08 10.67 0.54
CA TYR A 101 14.82 9.30 0.95
C TYR A 101 16.14 8.57 1.26
N ARG A 102 16.28 8.07 2.48
CA ARG A 102 17.38 7.18 2.91
C ARG A 102 16.87 5.80 3.29
N ARG A 103 17.43 4.75 2.67
CA ARG A 103 17.18 3.36 3.07
C ARG A 103 17.89 3.07 4.39
N LYS A 104 17.17 2.57 5.39
CA LYS A 104 17.80 1.96 6.57
C LYS A 104 18.40 0.62 6.13
N LEU A 105 19.66 0.37 6.47
CA LEU A 105 20.28 -0.94 6.23
C LEU A 105 19.49 -2.00 7.01
N ASN A 106 19.08 -3.07 6.32
CA ASN A 106 18.45 -4.22 6.95
C ASN A 106 19.54 -5.21 7.38
N ASN A 107 19.56 -5.59 8.66
CA ASN A 107 20.49 -6.61 9.18
C ASN A 107 20.21 -8.02 8.60
N THR A 108 19.21 -8.17 7.72
CA THR A 108 18.83 -9.43 7.07
C THR A 108 19.87 -9.92 6.06
N GLY A 109 20.75 -9.05 5.54
CA GLY A 109 21.86 -9.44 4.66
C GLY A 109 22.84 -10.42 5.32
N LYS A 110 22.95 -10.43 6.65
CA LYS A 110 23.77 -11.40 7.39
C LYS A 110 23.17 -12.81 7.45
N ARG A 111 21.87 -12.97 7.20
CA ARG A 111 21.21 -14.29 7.26
C ARG A 111 21.36 -15.10 5.97
N TRP A 112 21.65 -14.46 4.84
CA TRP A 112 21.81 -15.16 3.55
C TRP A 112 23.16 -15.88 3.44
N SER A 113 24.22 -15.38 4.09
CA SER A 113 25.55 -16.00 4.04
C SER A 113 25.64 -17.35 4.75
N SER A 114 24.73 -17.67 5.67
CA SER A 114 24.75 -18.93 6.44
C SER A 114 24.09 -20.10 5.69
N THR A 115 23.06 -19.84 4.89
CA THR A 115 22.29 -20.92 4.21
C THR A 115 22.98 -21.44 2.96
N SER A 116 23.83 -20.63 2.30
CA SER A 116 24.54 -21.04 1.09
C SER A 116 25.72 -21.98 1.35
N GLN A 117 26.28 -22.03 2.57
CA GLN A 117 27.42 -22.91 2.88
C GLN A 117 27.01 -24.37 3.15
N GLN A 118 25.74 -24.64 3.47
CA GLN A 118 25.30 -25.99 3.83
C GLN A 118 24.94 -26.86 2.59
N LYS A 119 24.86 -26.28 1.39
CA LYS A 119 24.57 -27.00 0.13
C LYS A 119 25.79 -27.31 -0.76
N MET A 120 27.01 -26.98 -0.31
CA MET A 120 28.25 -27.24 -1.07
C MET A 120 29.09 -28.40 -0.48
N LYS A 121 28.55 -29.17 0.48
CA LYS A 121 29.21 -30.33 1.12
C LYS A 121 28.34 -31.59 1.06
N ALA A 122 27.78 -31.89 -0.11
CA ALA A 122 27.18 -33.18 -0.41
C ALA A 122 27.66 -33.63 -1.79
#